data_AF-A0A2G6X887-F1
#
_entry.id   AF-A0A2G6X887-F1
#
_cell.length_a   1.000
_cell.length_b   1.000
_cell.length_c   1.000
_cell.angle_alpha   90.00
_cell.angle_beta   90.00
_cell.angle_gamma   90.00
#
_symmetry.space_group_name_H-M   'P 1'
#
loop_
_entity.id
_entity.type
_entity.pdbx_description
1 polymer ?
#
loop_
_entity_poly.entity_id
_entity_poly.type
_entity_poly.pdbx_seq_one_letter_code
_entity_poly.pdbx_strand_id
1 'polypeptide(L)'
;MKPNLHCIQRGATLIEVLVAMVILSVALFGMAGLTSAALKYNQFSRMRATGLSLVNDYAERARANLAGFAAYAHAKAYNASVREAAAKDPTSAPDICKVDTSVPANPINNCGAAIAKYDQLQWLTNVANRLPGGTAYVTADLTAAPSGVKGLPATRMLNVWLIWSAIEEGAGFGPQGPLQQFCPAGANIATGASVNCMYFRIML
;
A
#
# COMPACT_ATOMS: atom_id res chain seq x y z
N MET A 1 37.29 60.03 -40.95
CA MET A 1 36.82 60.36 -39.58
C MET A 1 35.68 59.40 -39.23
N LYS A 2 35.87 58.53 -38.24
CA LYS A 2 34.81 57.63 -37.73
C LYS A 2 34.28 58.24 -36.42
N PRO A 3 32.97 58.47 -36.27
CA PRO A 3 32.43 58.97 -35.01
C PRO A 3 32.37 57.83 -33.98
N ASN A 4 32.96 58.05 -32.81
CA ASN A 4 32.79 57.17 -31.65
C ASN A 4 31.41 57.45 -31.05
N LEU A 5 30.42 56.59 -31.32
CA LEU A 5 29.17 56.58 -30.55
C LEU A 5 29.49 56.12 -29.12
N HIS A 6 29.56 57.05 -28.18
CA HIS A 6 29.55 56.71 -26.76
C HIS A 6 28.13 56.32 -26.36
N CYS A 7 27.93 55.02 -26.15
CA CYS A 7 26.73 54.52 -25.51
C CYS A 7 26.73 55.00 -24.05
N ILE A 8 25.75 55.83 -23.68
CA ILE A 8 25.59 56.29 -22.30
C ILE A 8 25.07 55.08 -21.51
N GLN A 9 25.96 54.44 -20.76
CA GLN A 9 25.59 53.47 -19.73
C GLN A 9 24.74 54.21 -18.69
N ARG A 10 23.41 54.11 -18.80
CA ARG A 10 22.50 54.53 -17.73
C ARG A 10 22.75 53.58 -16.57
N GLY A 11 23.58 54.01 -15.62
CA GLY A 11 23.88 53.25 -14.43
C GLY A 11 22.60 52.76 -13.79
N ALA A 12 22.50 51.45 -13.57
CA ALA A 12 21.37 50.82 -12.91
C ALA A 12 21.06 51.60 -11.64
N THR A 13 19.84 52.13 -11.56
CA THR A 13 19.43 52.86 -10.36
C THR A 13 19.41 51.86 -9.19
N LEU A 14 19.77 52.30 -7.98
CA LEU A 14 19.79 51.42 -6.79
C LEU A 14 18.42 50.74 -6.56
N ILE A 15 17.34 51.41 -7.01
CA ILE A 15 15.97 50.88 -7.00
C ILE A 15 15.75 49.73 -8.01
N GLU A 16 16.41 49.73 -9.17
CA GLU A 16 16.29 48.66 -10.18
C GLU A 16 16.87 47.34 -9.66
N VAL A 17 18.02 47.40 -8.99
CA VAL A 17 18.65 46.23 -8.36
C VAL A 17 17.80 45.72 -7.20
N LEU A 18 17.23 46.62 -6.38
CA LEU A 18 16.31 46.26 -5.29
C LEU A 18 15.06 45.54 -5.81
N VAL A 19 14.42 46.07 -6.87
CA VAL A 19 13.24 45.44 -7.48
C VAL A 19 13.60 44.08 -8.08
N ALA A 20 14.74 43.95 -8.76
CA ALA A 20 15.21 42.68 -9.30
C ALA A 20 15.44 41.62 -8.19
N MET A 21 16.04 42.02 -7.07
CA MET A 21 16.22 41.13 -5.90
C MET A 21 14.89 40.70 -5.28
N VAL A 22 13.89 41.59 -5.19
CA VAL A 22 12.56 41.26 -4.67
C VAL A 22 11.85 40.26 -5.59
N ILE A 23 11.82 40.51 -6.91
CA ILE A 23 11.19 39.60 -7.88
C ILE A 23 11.87 38.22 -7.84
N LEU A 24 13.20 38.19 -7.81
CA LEU A 24 13.98 36.95 -7.74
C LEU A 24 13.69 36.19 -6.45
N SER A 25 13.57 36.89 -5.32
CA SER A 25 13.22 36.28 -4.04
C SER A 25 11.83 35.64 -4.08
N VAL A 26 10.82 36.34 -4.60
CA VAL A 26 9.45 35.81 -4.74
C VAL A 26 9.42 34.59 -5.68
N ALA A 27 10.15 34.64 -6.79
CA ALA A 27 10.25 33.52 -7.73
C ALA A 27 10.85 32.27 -7.07
N LEU A 28 11.93 32.42 -6.28
CA LEU A 28 12.57 31.33 -5.55
C LEU A 28 11.65 30.71 -4.48
N PHE A 29 10.93 31.53 -3.71
CA PHE A 29 9.94 31.03 -2.74
C PHE A 29 8.79 30.29 -3.43
N GLY A 30 8.33 30.78 -4.59
CA GLY A 30 7.33 30.08 -5.41
C GLY A 30 7.81 28.71 -5.88
N MET A 31 9.05 28.62 -6.39
CA MET A 31 9.65 27.34 -6.79
C MET A 31 9.82 26.39 -5.61
N ALA A 32 10.26 26.86 -4.45
CA ALA A 32 10.41 26.04 -3.25
C ALA A 32 9.07 25.43 -2.79
N GLY A 33 7.98 26.19 -2.88
CA GLY A 33 6.63 25.68 -2.62
C GLY A 33 6.26 24.54 -3.58
N LEU A 34 6.47 24.73 -4.88
CA LEU A 34 6.18 23.73 -5.90
C LEU A 34 7.02 22.45 -5.75
N THR A 35 8.32 22.58 -5.47
CA THR A 35 9.19 21.41 -5.26
C THR A 35 8.77 20.62 -4.02
N SER A 36 8.38 21.28 -2.93
CA SER A 36 7.86 20.61 -1.73
C SER A 36 6.58 19.80 -2.00
N ALA A 37 5.64 20.39 -2.74
CA ALA A 37 4.41 19.70 -3.14
C ALA A 37 4.71 18.52 -4.07
N ALA A 38 5.60 18.71 -5.05
CA ALA A 38 6.03 17.64 -5.96
C ALA A 38 6.65 16.46 -5.21
N LEU A 39 7.46 16.71 -4.17
CA LEU A 39 8.01 15.64 -3.33
C LEU A 39 6.91 14.85 -2.62
N LYS A 40 5.92 15.52 -2.02
CA LYS A 40 4.78 14.85 -1.38
C LYS A 40 4.01 13.96 -2.35
N TYR A 41 3.69 14.47 -3.55
CA TYR A 41 3.01 13.68 -4.58
C TYR A 41 3.83 12.46 -5.04
N ASN A 42 5.16 12.63 -5.20
CA ASN A 42 6.05 11.53 -5.54
C ASN A 42 6.07 10.45 -4.45
N GLN A 43 6.09 10.83 -3.17
CA GLN A 43 6.03 9.88 -2.05
C GLN A 43 4.71 9.09 -2.05
N PHE A 44 3.57 9.78 -2.24
CA PHE A 44 2.27 9.11 -2.32
C PHE A 44 2.19 8.13 -3.50
N SER A 45 2.67 8.54 -4.68
CA SER A 45 2.72 7.67 -5.86
C SER A 45 3.59 6.43 -5.64
N ARG A 46 4.75 6.58 -4.97
CA ARG A 46 5.63 5.46 -4.62
C ARG A 46 4.93 4.49 -3.66
N MET A 47 4.26 5.00 -2.62
CA MET A 47 3.53 4.15 -1.66
C MET A 47 2.40 3.37 -2.34
N ARG A 48 1.64 4.01 -3.23
CA ARG A 48 0.59 3.34 -4.01
C ARG A 48 1.15 2.23 -4.90
N ALA A 49 2.28 2.49 -5.58
CA ALA A 49 2.94 1.48 -6.41
C ALA A 49 3.46 0.29 -5.57
N THR A 50 4.08 0.56 -4.41
CA THR A 50 4.51 -0.48 -3.47
C THR A 50 3.34 -1.33 -2.98
N GLY A 51 2.23 -0.70 -2.59
CA GLY A 51 1.06 -1.44 -2.14
C GLY A 51 0.39 -2.27 -3.24
N LEU A 52 0.33 -1.77 -4.48
CA LEU A 52 -0.13 -2.56 -5.62
C LEU A 52 0.77 -3.79 -5.85
N SER A 53 2.09 -3.62 -5.78
CA SER A 53 3.03 -4.74 -5.91
C SER A 53 2.85 -5.78 -4.79
N LEU A 54 2.65 -5.35 -3.55
CA LEU A 54 2.39 -6.24 -2.41
C LEU A 54 1.08 -7.02 -2.61
N VAL A 55 0.02 -6.35 -3.05
CA VAL A 55 -1.30 -6.97 -3.25
C VAL A 55 -1.28 -7.94 -4.43
N ASN A 56 -0.55 -7.63 -5.50
CA ASN A 56 -0.36 -8.56 -6.61
C ASN A 56 0.40 -9.82 -6.17
N ASP A 57 1.48 -9.71 -5.40
CA ASP A 57 2.17 -10.88 -4.84
C ASP A 57 1.21 -11.76 -4.02
N TYR A 58 0.36 -11.13 -3.21
CA TYR A 58 -0.64 -11.86 -2.41
C TYR A 58 -1.71 -12.54 -3.25
N ALA A 59 -2.19 -11.84 -4.29
CA ALA A 59 -3.17 -12.37 -5.23
C ALA A 59 -2.63 -13.59 -5.97
N GLU A 60 -1.39 -13.53 -6.47
CA GLU A 60 -0.79 -14.66 -7.20
C GLU A 60 -0.61 -15.88 -6.30
N ARG A 61 -0.19 -15.70 -5.05
CA ARG A 61 -0.13 -16.80 -4.07
C ARG A 61 -1.50 -17.45 -3.86
N ALA A 62 -2.55 -16.63 -3.68
CA ALA A 62 -3.91 -17.12 -3.49
C ALA A 62 -4.48 -17.82 -4.74
N ARG A 63 -4.13 -17.36 -5.96
CA ARG A 63 -4.50 -18.05 -7.20
C ARG A 63 -3.79 -19.39 -7.35
N ALA A 64 -2.52 -19.47 -6.96
CA ALA A 64 -1.76 -20.72 -7.00
C ALA A 64 -2.30 -21.78 -6.02
N ASN A 65 -2.90 -21.35 -4.90
CA ASN A 65 -3.42 -22.24 -3.87
C ASN A 65 -4.91 -21.97 -3.57
N LEU A 66 -5.74 -22.27 -4.56
CA LEU A 66 -7.20 -22.21 -4.44
C LEU A 66 -7.74 -23.16 -3.35
N ALA A 67 -7.08 -24.29 -3.06
CA ALA A 67 -7.51 -25.21 -2.01
C ALA A 67 -7.46 -24.59 -0.61
N GLY A 68 -6.56 -23.63 -0.39
CA GLY A 68 -6.37 -22.91 0.87
C GLY A 68 -7.12 -21.58 1.00
N PHE A 69 -7.99 -21.23 0.05
CA PHE A 69 -8.57 -19.87 -0.09
C PHE A 69 -9.02 -19.22 1.23
N ALA A 70 -9.82 -19.91 2.05
CA ALA A 70 -10.35 -19.35 3.29
C ALA A 70 -9.23 -18.99 4.31
N ALA A 71 -8.10 -19.68 4.28
CA ALA A 71 -6.97 -19.45 5.17
C ALA A 71 -6.10 -18.24 4.76
N TYR A 72 -6.35 -17.63 3.59
CA TYR A 72 -5.79 -16.32 3.25
C TYR A 72 -6.51 -15.17 3.98
N ALA A 73 -7.66 -15.40 4.64
CA ALA A 73 -8.28 -14.36 5.46
C ALA A 73 -7.38 -13.94 6.64
N HIS A 74 -7.26 -12.64 6.85
CA HIS A 74 -6.47 -12.01 7.91
C HIS A 74 -7.30 -10.91 8.59
N ALA A 75 -8.30 -11.29 9.37
CA ALA A 75 -9.20 -10.35 10.04
C ALA A 75 -8.73 -10.05 11.47
N LYS A 76 -7.55 -9.43 11.63
CA LYS A 76 -6.98 -9.05 12.93
C LYS A 76 -7.11 -7.55 13.19
N ALA A 77 -7.23 -7.18 14.47
CA ALA A 77 -7.21 -5.78 14.87
C ALA A 77 -5.82 -5.17 14.57
N TYR A 78 -5.81 -3.91 14.15
CA TYR A 78 -4.61 -3.13 13.93
C TYR A 78 -3.88 -2.92 15.26
N ASN A 79 -2.60 -3.28 15.30
CA ASN A 79 -1.73 -2.98 16.41
C ASN A 79 -0.35 -2.57 15.87
N ALA A 80 -0.01 -1.29 15.98
CA ALA A 80 1.25 -0.73 15.48
C ALA A 80 2.50 -1.35 16.13
N SER A 81 2.35 -1.92 17.34
CA SER A 81 3.43 -2.55 18.10
C SER A 81 3.63 -4.03 17.78
N VAL A 82 2.71 -4.64 17.03
CA VAL A 82 2.78 -6.05 16.66
C VAL A 82 3.14 -6.17 15.20
N ARG A 83 4.26 -6.83 14.96
CA ARG A 83 4.65 -7.26 13.62
C ARG A 83 4.36 -8.74 13.48
N GLU A 84 3.38 -9.05 12.65
CA GLU A 84 3.17 -10.43 12.22
C GLU A 84 4.18 -10.77 11.12
N ALA A 85 4.93 -11.85 11.33
CA ALA A 85 5.95 -12.30 10.41
C ALA A 85 6.01 -13.82 10.38
N ALA A 86 6.47 -14.36 9.26
CA ALA A 86 6.83 -15.76 9.19
C ALA A 86 8.08 -16.03 10.03
N ALA A 87 7.98 -17.01 10.92
CA ALA A 87 9.07 -17.45 11.80
C ALA A 87 9.89 -18.62 11.23
N LYS A 88 9.53 -19.13 10.04
CA LYS A 88 10.15 -20.31 9.41
C LYS A 88 10.77 -19.96 8.06
N ASP A 89 11.81 -20.72 7.69
CA ASP A 89 12.52 -20.61 6.41
C ASP A 89 11.54 -20.76 5.25
N PRO A 90 11.55 -19.83 4.27
CA PRO A 90 10.62 -19.88 3.19
C PRO A 90 10.78 -20.99 2.16
N THR A 91 11.89 -21.72 2.22
CA THR A 91 12.17 -22.87 1.37
C THR A 91 11.65 -24.18 1.97
N SER A 92 11.29 -24.17 3.26
CA SER A 92 10.76 -25.34 3.95
C SER A 92 9.23 -25.41 3.83
N ALA A 93 8.71 -26.59 3.48
CA ALA A 93 7.28 -26.83 3.49
C ALA A 93 6.73 -26.75 4.93
N PRO A 94 5.50 -26.26 5.15
CA PRO A 94 4.91 -26.26 6.49
C PRO A 94 4.79 -27.69 7.04
N ASP A 95 5.27 -27.95 8.26
CA ASP A 95 5.25 -29.29 8.92
C ASP A 95 3.86 -29.95 8.98
N ILE A 96 2.79 -29.17 8.84
CA ILE A 96 1.39 -29.63 8.87
C ILE A 96 0.93 -30.16 7.50
N CYS A 97 1.62 -29.80 6.41
CA CYS A 97 1.31 -30.25 5.06
C CYS A 97 1.73 -31.72 4.87
N LYS A 98 0.74 -32.55 4.59
CA LYS A 98 0.85 -33.99 4.30
C LYS A 98 0.07 -34.30 3.03
N VAL A 99 0.77 -34.92 2.09
CA VAL A 99 0.18 -35.55 0.92
C VAL A 99 0.36 -37.05 1.09
N ASP A 100 -0.73 -37.77 1.33
CA ASP A 100 -0.74 -39.21 1.47
C ASP A 100 -1.58 -39.83 0.36
N THR A 101 -0.93 -40.65 -0.46
CA THR A 101 -1.53 -41.36 -1.59
C THR A 101 -1.53 -42.88 -1.39
N SER A 102 -1.14 -43.35 -0.20
CA SER A 102 -1.07 -44.78 0.13
C SER A 102 -2.41 -45.51 0.03
N VAL A 103 -3.53 -44.78 0.15
CA VAL A 103 -4.89 -45.27 -0.07
C VAL A 103 -5.49 -44.55 -1.29
N PRO A 104 -5.43 -45.14 -2.50
CA PRO A 104 -5.93 -44.49 -3.72
C PRO A 104 -7.42 -44.14 -3.70
N ALA A 105 -8.21 -44.86 -2.90
CA ALA A 105 -9.64 -44.59 -2.72
C ALA A 105 -9.93 -43.38 -1.81
N ASN A 106 -8.93 -42.91 -1.03
CA ASN A 106 -9.07 -41.78 -0.12
C ASN A 106 -7.72 -41.05 0.05
N PRO A 107 -7.21 -40.38 -0.99
CA PRO A 107 -5.97 -39.62 -0.90
C PRO A 107 -6.16 -38.43 0.05
N ILE A 108 -5.17 -38.19 0.91
CA ILE A 108 -5.17 -37.05 1.83
C ILE A 108 -4.29 -35.95 1.24
N ASN A 109 -4.83 -34.75 1.13
CA ASN A 109 -4.06 -33.53 0.90
C ASN A 109 -4.59 -32.42 1.80
N ASN A 110 -3.89 -32.13 2.88
CA ASN A 110 -4.24 -31.07 3.83
C ASN A 110 -3.40 -29.79 3.66
N CYS A 111 -2.62 -29.70 2.58
CA CYS A 111 -1.62 -28.67 2.41
C CYS A 111 -2.22 -27.29 2.11
N GLY A 112 -3.44 -27.22 1.58
CA GLY A 112 -4.07 -25.96 1.16
C GLY A 112 -4.06 -24.89 2.26
N ALA A 113 -4.65 -25.18 3.42
CA ALA A 113 -4.71 -24.22 4.52
C ALA A 113 -3.32 -23.92 5.14
N ALA A 114 -2.45 -24.93 5.23
CA ALA A 114 -1.11 -24.78 5.80
C ALA A 114 -0.22 -23.88 4.94
N ILE A 115 -0.25 -24.06 3.61
CA ILE A 115 0.47 -23.21 2.64
C ILE A 115 -0.10 -21.80 2.65
N ALA A 116 -1.43 -21.64 2.65
CA ALA A 116 -2.07 -20.32 2.68
C ALA A 116 -1.69 -19.50 3.92
N LYS A 117 -1.65 -20.13 5.09
CA LYS A 117 -1.23 -19.47 6.33
C LYS A 117 0.26 -19.08 6.29
N TYR A 118 1.09 -19.95 5.73
CA TYR A 118 2.50 -19.70 5.55
C TYR A 118 2.75 -18.53 4.57
N ASP A 119 2.09 -18.51 3.41
CA ASP A 119 2.11 -17.41 2.44
C ASP A 119 1.67 -16.08 3.06
N GLN A 120 0.58 -16.11 3.84
CA GLN A 120 0.08 -14.95 4.57
C GLN A 120 1.15 -14.37 5.50
N LEU A 121 1.83 -15.20 6.27
CA LEU A 121 2.86 -14.70 7.20
C LEU A 121 4.08 -14.14 6.46
N GLN A 122 4.51 -14.76 5.36
CA GLN A 122 5.60 -14.22 4.52
C GLN A 122 5.23 -12.88 3.90
N TRP A 123 4.00 -12.79 3.38
CA TRP A 123 3.47 -11.57 2.81
C TRP A 123 3.37 -10.46 3.85
N LEU A 124 2.85 -10.74 5.05
CA LEU A 124 2.80 -9.77 6.15
C LEU A 124 4.20 -9.30 6.57
N THR A 125 5.21 -10.18 6.56
CA THR A 125 6.62 -9.78 6.75
C THR A 125 7.05 -8.73 5.72
N ASN A 126 6.70 -8.94 4.44
CA ASN A 126 7.03 -8.03 3.35
C ASN A 126 6.26 -6.71 3.44
N VAL A 127 4.98 -6.74 3.83
CA VAL A 127 4.17 -5.55 4.10
C VAL A 127 4.82 -4.72 5.19
N ALA A 128 5.17 -5.33 6.33
CA ALA A 128 5.83 -4.64 7.44
C ALA A 128 7.22 -4.10 7.10
N ASN A 129 7.96 -4.74 6.18
CA ASN A 129 9.27 -4.28 5.72
C ASN A 129 9.19 -3.10 4.73
N ARG A 130 8.12 -3.02 3.92
CA ARG A 130 8.01 -2.04 2.84
C ARG A 130 7.14 -0.84 3.20
N LEU A 131 6.27 -0.98 4.21
CA LEU A 131 5.41 0.07 4.71
C LEU A 131 5.74 0.38 6.18
N PRO A 132 5.93 1.64 6.58
CA PRO A 132 6.21 2.02 7.98
C PRO A 132 5.09 1.57 8.92
N GLY A 133 5.40 0.75 9.93
CA GLY A 133 4.37 0.18 10.81
C GLY A 133 3.28 -0.60 10.05
N GLY A 134 3.65 -1.16 8.90
CA GLY A 134 2.75 -1.79 7.95
C GLY A 134 2.14 -3.07 8.46
N THR A 135 0.84 -3.21 8.27
CA THR A 135 0.09 -4.46 8.43
C THR A 135 -1.01 -4.51 7.37
N ALA A 136 -1.81 -5.57 7.38
CA ALA A 136 -2.95 -5.70 6.51
C ALA A 136 -4.18 -6.16 7.28
N TYR A 137 -5.34 -5.98 6.68
CA TYR A 137 -6.58 -6.64 7.05
C TYR A 137 -7.12 -7.30 5.78
N VAL A 138 -7.50 -8.57 5.84
CA VAL A 138 -7.95 -9.33 4.68
C VAL A 138 -9.21 -10.11 5.01
N THR A 139 -10.23 -9.99 4.15
CA THR A 139 -11.38 -10.91 4.16
C THR A 139 -11.38 -11.78 2.91
N ALA A 140 -11.77 -13.03 3.08
CA ALA A 140 -11.91 -14.00 2.01
C ALA A 140 -13.39 -14.39 1.90
N ASP A 141 -14.05 -13.86 0.87
CA ASP A 141 -15.49 -14.01 0.68
C ASP A 141 -15.75 -15.00 -0.45
N LEU A 142 -16.57 -16.02 -0.16
CA LEU A 142 -17.04 -16.99 -1.14
C LEU A 142 -18.51 -16.68 -1.47
N THR A 143 -18.72 -16.03 -2.61
CA THR A 143 -20.08 -15.66 -3.04
C THR A 143 -20.67 -16.83 -3.84
N ALA A 144 -21.69 -17.47 -3.29
CA ALA A 144 -22.41 -18.54 -3.97
C ALA A 144 -23.15 -18.02 -5.22
N ALA A 145 -23.42 -18.93 -6.16
CA ALA A 145 -24.28 -18.62 -7.29
C ALA A 145 -25.69 -18.20 -6.81
N PRO A 146 -26.38 -17.27 -7.51
CA PRO A 146 -27.75 -16.92 -7.20
C PRO A 146 -28.66 -18.16 -7.14
N SER A 147 -29.61 -18.16 -6.21
CA SER A 147 -30.58 -19.25 -6.06
C SER A 147 -31.31 -19.51 -7.38
N GLY A 148 -31.30 -20.77 -7.85
CA GLY A 148 -31.95 -21.19 -9.09
C GLY A 148 -31.03 -21.42 -10.28
N VAL A 149 -29.75 -21.03 -10.21
CA VAL A 149 -28.75 -21.32 -11.25
C VAL A 149 -27.94 -22.56 -10.86
N LYS A 150 -28.10 -23.66 -11.62
CA LYS A 150 -27.29 -24.88 -11.44
C LYS A 150 -26.02 -24.79 -12.29
N GLY A 151 -24.89 -25.19 -11.72
CA GLY A 151 -23.61 -25.32 -12.45
C GLY A 151 -22.72 -24.07 -12.49
N LEU A 152 -23.12 -22.95 -11.87
CA LEU A 152 -22.23 -21.80 -11.70
C LEU A 152 -21.30 -22.01 -10.50
N PRO A 153 -19.97 -21.92 -10.65
CA PRO A 153 -19.05 -22.01 -9.51
C PRO A 153 -19.17 -20.76 -8.63
N ALA A 154 -18.92 -20.92 -7.32
CA ALA A 154 -18.87 -19.78 -6.40
C ALA A 154 -17.70 -18.84 -6.76
N THR A 155 -17.94 -17.54 -6.69
CA THR A 155 -16.91 -16.53 -6.93
C THR A 155 -16.09 -16.31 -5.66
N ARG A 156 -14.76 -16.31 -5.80
CA ARG A 156 -13.82 -16.08 -4.70
C ARG A 156 -13.33 -14.65 -4.75
N MET A 157 -13.51 -13.93 -3.65
CA MET A 157 -13.12 -12.53 -3.54
C MET A 157 -12.19 -12.34 -2.34
N LEU A 158 -11.02 -11.78 -2.57
CA LEU A 158 -10.15 -11.27 -1.51
C LEU A 158 -10.29 -9.75 -1.44
N ASN A 159 -10.75 -9.26 -0.30
CA ASN A 159 -10.74 -7.85 0.02
C ASN A 159 -9.52 -7.59 0.91
N VAL A 160 -8.59 -6.76 0.42
CA VAL A 160 -7.32 -6.49 1.07
C VAL A 160 -7.24 -5.01 1.42
N TRP A 161 -6.98 -4.74 2.69
CA TRP A 161 -6.68 -3.41 3.19
C TRP A 161 -5.24 -3.39 3.67
N LEU A 162 -4.38 -2.60 3.05
CA LEU A 162 -3.06 -2.30 3.56
C LEU A 162 -3.17 -1.12 4.52
N ILE A 163 -2.56 -1.25 5.70
CA ILE A 163 -2.62 -0.25 6.78
C ILE A 163 -1.20 0.07 7.19
N TRP A 164 -0.82 1.34 7.27
CA TRP A 164 0.52 1.76 7.69
C TRP A 164 0.47 3.09 8.44
N SER A 165 1.50 3.41 9.20
CA SER A 165 1.54 4.67 9.96
C SER A 165 1.60 5.88 9.02
N ALA A 166 0.82 6.90 9.34
CA ALA A 166 0.92 8.20 8.68
C ALA A 166 2.01 9.03 9.35
N ILE A 167 2.65 9.90 8.56
CA ILE A 167 3.48 10.97 9.11
C ILE A 167 2.51 12.07 9.54
N GLU A 168 2.55 12.48 10.81
CA GLU A 168 1.76 13.58 11.35
C GLU A 168 2.10 14.88 10.60
N GLU A 169 1.30 15.25 9.60
CA GLU A 169 1.37 16.58 9.02
C GLU A 169 0.52 17.50 9.90
N GLY A 170 1.17 18.41 10.64
CA GLY A 170 0.47 19.38 11.47
C GLY A 170 -0.53 20.19 10.64
N ALA A 171 -1.83 19.92 10.84
CA ALA A 171 -3.04 20.66 10.47
C ALA A 171 -3.13 21.42 9.12
N GLY A 172 -2.19 21.25 8.19
CA GLY A 172 -2.12 22.06 6.97
C GLY A 172 -1.69 21.21 5.79
N PHE A 173 -2.62 20.98 4.86
CA PHE A 173 -2.44 20.28 3.57
C PHE A 173 -2.43 18.75 3.57
N GLY A 174 -2.69 18.08 4.70
CA GLY A 174 -3.16 16.70 4.65
C GLY A 174 -4.51 16.65 3.91
N PRO A 175 -4.86 15.57 3.18
CA PRO A 175 -6.18 15.44 2.57
C PRO A 175 -7.25 15.38 3.66
N GLN A 176 -7.77 16.54 4.05
CA GLN A 176 -8.92 16.75 4.93
C GLN A 176 -10.21 16.49 4.12
N GLY A 177 -10.35 15.27 3.64
CA GLY A 177 -11.51 14.76 2.92
C GLY A 177 -11.82 13.33 3.38
N PRO A 178 -12.86 12.67 2.85
CA PRO A 178 -13.45 11.42 3.36
C PRO A 178 -12.55 10.16 3.22
N LEU A 179 -11.22 10.31 3.27
CA LEU A 179 -10.27 9.19 3.28
C LEU A 179 -10.24 8.43 4.62
N GLN A 180 -10.90 8.92 5.67
CA GLN A 180 -11.19 8.16 6.89
C GLN A 180 -12.07 6.92 6.64
N GLN A 181 -12.66 6.79 5.43
CA GLN A 181 -13.55 5.69 5.06
C GLN A 181 -12.85 4.50 4.36
N PHE A 182 -11.53 4.52 4.20
CA PHE A 182 -10.79 3.40 3.57
C PHE A 182 -10.28 2.36 4.55
N CYS A 183 -10.28 2.62 5.85
CA CYS A 183 -9.88 1.62 6.83
C CYS A 183 -11.07 0.71 7.16
N PRO A 184 -10.89 -0.62 7.23
CA PRO A 184 -11.98 -1.52 7.56
C PRO A 184 -12.34 -1.38 9.04
N ALA A 185 -13.64 -1.23 9.35
CA ALA A 185 -14.11 -1.15 10.73
C ALA A 185 -13.69 -2.37 11.57
N GLY A 186 -13.61 -3.55 10.94
CA GLY A 186 -13.15 -4.78 11.57
C GLY A 186 -11.68 -4.77 12.04
N ALA A 187 -10.87 -3.81 11.59
CA ALA A 187 -9.50 -3.63 12.07
C ALA A 187 -9.42 -2.91 13.43
N ASN A 188 -10.53 -2.44 14.03
CA ASN A 188 -10.54 -1.86 15.38
C ASN A 188 -9.40 -0.86 15.66
N ILE A 189 -9.15 0.05 14.71
CA ILE A 189 -8.08 1.04 14.81
C ILE A 189 -8.43 2.00 15.94
N ALA A 190 -7.49 2.22 16.88
CA ALA A 190 -7.71 3.08 18.01
C ALA A 190 -8.00 4.54 17.59
N THR A 191 -8.94 5.19 18.28
CA THR A 191 -9.25 6.60 18.09
C THR A 191 -8.01 7.46 18.38
N GLY A 192 -7.54 8.20 17.37
CA GLY A 192 -6.32 9.01 17.46
C GLY A 192 -5.07 8.36 16.88
N ALA A 193 -5.13 7.12 16.35
CA ALA A 193 -4.02 6.54 15.61
C ALA A 193 -3.89 7.23 14.23
N SER A 194 -2.70 7.76 13.93
CA SER A 194 -2.38 8.28 12.60
C SER A 194 -1.97 7.16 11.67
N VAL A 195 -2.94 6.67 10.90
CA VAL A 195 -2.75 5.59 9.93
C VAL A 195 -3.31 5.96 8.56
N ASN A 196 -2.66 5.45 7.54
CA ASN A 196 -3.16 5.43 6.17
C ASN A 196 -3.67 4.04 5.84
N CYS A 197 -4.75 3.98 5.07
CA CYS A 197 -5.32 2.73 4.58
C CYS A 197 -5.47 2.76 3.05
N MET A 198 -5.25 1.62 2.42
CA MET A 198 -5.47 1.43 0.99
C MET A 198 -6.21 0.12 0.74
N TYR A 199 -7.32 0.20 0.00
CA TYR A 199 -8.21 -0.93 -0.27
C TYR A 199 -8.03 -1.48 -1.69
N PHE A 200 -8.06 -2.81 -1.80
CA PHE A 200 -8.03 -3.56 -3.04
C PHE A 200 -9.05 -4.70 -2.99
N ARG A 201 -9.68 -4.96 -4.14
CA ARG A 201 -10.57 -6.10 -4.34
C ARG A 201 -10.01 -6.97 -5.43
N ILE A 202 -9.78 -8.25 -5.12
CA ILE A 202 -9.22 -9.24 -6.04
C ILE A 202 -10.27 -10.34 -6.24
N MET A 203 -10.52 -10.71 -7.50
CA MET A 203 -11.25 -11.92 -7.85
C MET A 203 -10.24 -13.00 -8.26
N LEU A 204 -10.46 -14.23 -7.78
CA LEU A 204 -9.60 -15.39 -8.04
C LEU A 204 -10.33 -16.42 -8.89
#